data_AF-A0A4Q4CSY4-F1
#
_entry.id   AF-A0A4Q4CSY4-F1
#
_cell.length_a   1.000
_cell.length_b   1.000
_cell.length_c   1.000
_cell.angle_alpha   90.00
_cell.angle_beta   90.00
_cell.angle_gamma   90.00
#
_symmetry.space_group_name_H-M   'P 1'
#
loop_
_entity.id
_entity.type
_entity.pdbx_description
1 polymer ?
#
loop_
_entity_poly.entity_id
_entity_poly.type
_entity_poly.pdbx_seq_one_letter_code
_entity_poly.pdbx_strand_id
1 'polypeptide(L)'
;MAEVMREEWGDPTGARFEVLEAAAMDAKADDALDPLNHTNVPPKQGRGGEMAIESQKNRRERPWIVDTVKDRPDMLAADASVARLDLAATANTLTMAVDAAESIQAANSLERMLAHQMATAHHLAMTMAAKANDFAGGIKSWDTTTRQQVQSIEAARMAGAAARMMETYQRGLLTLERLRNGGKQVVVVQHVAVGDGGQAVVAGTMNQGEGRK
;
A
#
# COMPACT_ATOMS: atom_id res chain seq x y z
N MET A 1 -56.00 -28.88 -17.63
CA MET A 1 -55.46 -28.63 -16.27
C MET A 1 -54.10 -29.33 -16.10
N ALA A 2 -53.05 -28.91 -16.82
CA ALA A 2 -51.72 -29.54 -16.74
C ALA A 2 -50.55 -28.55 -16.95
N GLU A 3 -50.85 -27.25 -16.87
CA GLU A 3 -49.96 -26.15 -17.29
C GLU A 3 -49.70 -25.15 -16.16
N VAL A 4 -50.54 -25.13 -15.12
CA VAL A 4 -50.46 -24.21 -13.96
C VAL A 4 -49.58 -24.77 -12.82
N MET A 5 -49.18 -26.04 -12.87
CA MET A 5 -48.38 -26.71 -11.82
C MET A 5 -46.88 -26.83 -12.14
N ARG A 6 -46.35 -25.99 -13.05
CA ARG A 6 -44.94 -26.07 -13.48
C ARG A 6 -44.04 -24.91 -13.05
N GLU A 7 -44.57 -23.90 -12.36
CA GLU A 7 -43.81 -22.70 -11.95
C GLU A 7 -43.29 -22.74 -10.50
N GLU A 8 -43.87 -23.55 -9.59
CA GLU A 8 -43.42 -23.58 -8.18
C GLU A 8 -42.08 -24.30 -7.95
N TRP A 9 -41.64 -25.14 -8.89
CA TRP A 9 -40.46 -26.02 -8.77
C TRP A 9 -39.24 -25.54 -9.61
N GLY A 10 -39.12 -24.23 -9.82
CA GLY A 10 -38.10 -23.62 -10.68
C GLY A 10 -36.65 -23.61 -10.15
N ASP A 11 -36.40 -24.11 -8.94
CA ASP A 11 -35.05 -24.18 -8.34
C ASP A 11 -34.83 -25.56 -7.68
N PRO A 12 -34.30 -26.54 -8.45
CA PRO A 12 -33.98 -27.88 -7.92
C PRO A 12 -32.70 -27.91 -7.07
N THR A 13 -31.98 -26.80 -6.98
CA THR A 13 -30.70 -26.67 -6.27
C THR A 13 -30.82 -26.03 -4.90
N GLY A 14 -31.89 -25.29 -4.63
CA GLY A 14 -32.02 -24.47 -3.41
C GLY A 14 -31.23 -23.16 -3.46
N ALA A 15 -30.64 -22.83 -4.62
CA ALA A 15 -29.80 -21.65 -4.82
C ALA A 15 -30.50 -20.33 -4.45
N ARG A 16 -31.84 -20.24 -4.59
CA ARG A 16 -32.59 -19.06 -4.14
C ARG A 16 -32.59 -18.89 -2.61
N PHE A 17 -32.60 -20.01 -1.88
CA PHE A 17 -32.51 -20.00 -0.42
C PHE A 17 -31.08 -19.74 0.02
N GLU A 18 -30.08 -20.33 -0.64
CA GLU A 18 -28.66 -20.03 -0.39
C GLU A 18 -28.32 -18.55 -0.65
N VAL A 19 -28.85 -17.94 -1.72
CA VAL A 19 -28.67 -16.50 -1.99
C VAL A 19 -29.40 -15.61 -0.97
N LEU A 20 -30.59 -16.01 -0.51
CA LEU A 20 -31.30 -15.30 0.56
C LEU A 20 -30.58 -15.43 1.92
N GLU A 21 -30.02 -16.60 2.22
CA GLU A 21 -29.24 -16.86 3.43
C GLU A 21 -27.88 -16.15 3.40
N ALA A 22 -27.21 -16.13 2.24
CA ALA A 22 -26.00 -15.33 2.02
C ALA A 22 -26.29 -13.83 2.22
N ALA A 23 -27.34 -13.28 1.59
CA ALA A 23 -27.73 -11.88 1.79
C ALA A 23 -28.13 -11.58 3.25
N ALA A 24 -28.73 -12.54 3.96
CA ALA A 24 -29.05 -12.41 5.38
C ALA A 24 -27.82 -12.55 6.30
N MET A 25 -26.76 -13.24 5.86
CA MET A 25 -25.47 -13.26 6.56
C MET A 25 -24.64 -12.00 6.27
N ASP A 26 -24.63 -11.51 5.02
CA ASP A 26 -24.01 -10.24 4.65
C ASP A 26 -24.62 -9.09 5.47
N ALA A 27 -25.95 -9.01 5.55
CA ALA A 27 -26.63 -7.99 6.36
C ALA A 27 -26.32 -8.08 7.87
N LYS A 28 -26.08 -9.29 8.42
CA LYS A 28 -25.63 -9.47 9.80
C LYS A 28 -24.15 -9.12 9.98
N ALA A 29 -23.33 -9.36 8.95
CA ALA A 29 -21.93 -8.98 8.97
C ALA A 29 -21.79 -7.45 8.90
N ASP A 30 -22.55 -6.77 8.04
CA ASP A 30 -22.61 -5.31 7.96
C ASP A 30 -23.02 -4.68 9.31
N ASP A 31 -24.09 -5.19 9.96
CA ASP A 31 -24.53 -4.71 11.29
C ASP A 31 -23.48 -4.99 12.40
N ALA A 32 -22.85 -6.17 12.38
CA ALA A 32 -21.79 -6.51 13.33
C ALA A 32 -20.50 -5.68 13.13
N LEU A 33 -20.24 -5.22 11.90
CA LEU A 33 -19.04 -4.45 11.53
C LEU A 33 -19.26 -2.93 11.51
N ASP A 34 -20.50 -2.44 11.70
CA ASP A 34 -20.80 -1.00 11.80
C ASP A 34 -20.07 -0.38 13.01
N PRO A 35 -19.15 0.58 12.82
CA PRO A 35 -18.43 1.22 13.92
C PRO A 35 -19.34 1.98 14.90
N LEU A 36 -20.55 2.41 14.47
CA LEU A 36 -21.53 3.10 15.31
C LEU A 36 -22.16 2.17 16.35
N ASN A 37 -22.17 0.86 16.11
CA ASN A 37 -22.61 -0.14 17.09
C ASN A 37 -21.58 -0.38 18.21
N HIS A 38 -20.32 0.03 18.02
CA HIS A 38 -19.22 -0.20 18.96
C HIS A 38 -18.59 1.07 19.53
N THR A 39 -18.96 2.27 19.04
CA THR A 39 -18.35 3.54 19.44
C THR A 39 -19.38 4.67 19.59
N ASN A 40 -19.23 5.48 20.65
CA ASN A 40 -20.12 6.64 20.91
C ASN A 40 -19.79 7.89 20.07
N VAL A 41 -18.81 7.83 19.16
CA VAL A 41 -18.30 8.97 18.36
C VAL A 41 -17.89 8.44 16.98
N PRO A 42 -18.31 9.07 15.87
CA PRO A 42 -18.06 8.53 14.54
C PRO A 42 -16.55 8.38 14.21
N PRO A 43 -16.15 7.28 13.53
CA PRO A 43 -14.79 7.04 13.10
C PRO A 43 -14.39 8.03 12.01
N LYS A 44 -13.10 8.38 11.96
CA LYS A 44 -12.58 9.54 11.24
C LYS A 44 -11.09 9.31 10.91
N GLN A 45 -10.50 10.09 10.00
CA GLN A 45 -9.10 9.92 9.55
C GLN A 45 -8.09 10.88 10.20
N GLY A 46 -7.01 10.31 10.73
CA GLY A 46 -5.87 10.97 11.37
C GLY A 46 -4.62 11.05 10.49
N ARG A 47 -3.49 11.45 11.10
CA ARG A 47 -2.19 11.55 10.41
C ARG A 47 -1.74 10.19 9.89
N GLY A 48 -1.08 10.19 8.73
CA GLY A 48 -0.73 8.97 8.00
C GLY A 48 -1.93 8.30 7.29
N GLY A 49 -3.12 8.89 7.41
CA GLY A 49 -4.36 8.31 6.90
C GLY A 49 -4.94 7.16 7.75
N GLU A 50 -4.35 6.86 8.90
CA GLU A 50 -4.89 5.93 9.90
C GLU A 50 -6.13 6.51 10.60
N MET A 51 -6.83 5.76 11.44
CA MET A 51 -8.06 6.27 12.07
C MET A 51 -7.77 7.24 13.25
N ALA A 52 -8.19 8.51 13.12
CA ALA A 52 -8.31 9.50 14.21
C ALA A 52 -9.23 10.69 13.83
N ILE A 53 -9.66 11.51 14.78
CA ILE A 53 -10.91 12.29 14.71
C ILE A 53 -10.89 13.62 13.84
N GLU A 54 -10.83 13.51 12.48
CA GLU A 54 -11.17 14.47 11.34
C GLU A 54 -10.17 15.64 11.09
N SER A 55 -9.88 16.21 9.90
CA SER A 55 -10.48 16.29 8.54
C SER A 55 -9.36 16.68 7.50
N GLN A 56 -9.43 16.66 6.15
CA GLN A 56 -10.31 16.08 5.10
C GLN A 56 -9.63 16.31 3.71
N LYS A 57 -10.16 15.70 2.61
CA LYS A 57 -9.86 15.86 1.15
C LYS A 57 -8.78 14.96 0.52
N ASN A 58 -9.23 14.00 -0.31
CA ASN A 58 -9.02 13.96 -1.78
C ASN A 58 -9.68 12.69 -2.37
N ARG A 59 -10.17 12.68 -3.62
CA ARG A 59 -10.62 11.44 -4.30
C ARG A 59 -10.30 11.52 -5.79
N ARG A 60 -9.49 10.60 -6.30
CA ARG A 60 -9.34 10.31 -7.74
C ARG A 60 -9.42 8.80 -7.92
N GLU A 61 -10.25 8.38 -8.85
CA GLU A 61 -10.77 7.02 -8.86
C GLU A 61 -9.77 6.00 -9.40
N ARG A 62 -9.53 4.96 -8.60
CA ARG A 62 -8.90 3.71 -9.00
C ARG A 62 -9.89 2.61 -8.65
N PRO A 63 -10.77 2.17 -9.58
CA PRO A 63 -11.92 1.35 -9.23
C PRO A 63 -11.62 -0.03 -8.61
N TRP A 64 -10.34 -0.41 -8.52
CA TRP A 64 -9.85 -1.64 -7.89
C TRP A 64 -9.02 -1.42 -6.61
N ILE A 65 -8.89 -0.18 -6.09
CA ILE A 65 -8.20 0.10 -4.82
C ILE A 65 -9.05 1.06 -3.99
N VAL A 66 -9.65 0.55 -2.92
CA VAL A 66 -10.55 1.27 -2.01
C VAL A 66 -9.78 1.75 -0.77
N ASP A 67 -10.03 2.96 -0.28
CA ASP A 67 -9.53 3.38 1.03
C ASP A 67 -10.46 2.86 2.13
N THR A 68 -10.15 1.70 2.72
CA THR A 68 -11.04 1.10 3.74
C THR A 68 -11.26 1.99 4.97
N VAL A 69 -10.33 2.86 5.34
CA VAL A 69 -10.51 3.75 6.51
C VAL A 69 -11.52 4.89 6.24
N LYS A 70 -11.82 5.17 4.96
CA LYS A 70 -12.53 6.38 4.53
C LYS A 70 -13.74 6.13 3.63
N ASP A 71 -13.61 5.21 2.69
CA ASP A 71 -14.66 4.84 1.74
C ASP A 71 -15.56 3.71 2.28
N ARG A 72 -15.06 2.91 3.25
CA ARG A 72 -15.80 1.85 3.97
C ARG A 72 -15.35 1.70 5.44
N PRO A 73 -15.50 2.74 6.27
CA PRO A 73 -15.12 2.66 7.68
C PRO A 73 -15.96 1.59 8.38
N ASP A 74 -15.33 0.45 8.65
CA ASP A 74 -15.89 -0.69 9.37
C ASP A 74 -14.94 -1.15 10.50
N MET A 75 -15.39 -2.03 11.38
CA MET A 75 -14.56 -2.56 12.46
C MET A 75 -13.33 -3.32 11.96
N LEU A 76 -13.38 -3.94 10.77
CA LEU A 76 -12.23 -4.60 10.16
C LEU A 76 -11.14 -3.60 9.76
N ALA A 77 -11.52 -2.43 9.22
CA ALA A 77 -10.63 -1.34 8.89
C ALA A 77 -10.06 -0.67 10.16
N ALA A 78 -10.85 -0.62 11.24
CA ALA A 78 -10.41 -0.16 12.55
C ALA A 78 -9.32 -1.08 13.14
N ASP A 79 -9.61 -2.39 13.26
CA ASP A 79 -8.66 -3.39 13.79
C ASP A 79 -7.40 -3.47 12.92
N ALA A 80 -7.54 -3.44 11.60
CA ALA A 80 -6.41 -3.38 10.68
C ALA A 80 -5.61 -2.07 10.82
N SER A 81 -6.21 -0.96 11.23
CA SER A 81 -5.51 0.30 11.55
C SER A 81 -4.71 0.17 12.84
N VAL A 82 -5.32 -0.35 13.91
CA VAL A 82 -4.65 -0.56 15.20
C VAL A 82 -3.47 -1.53 15.04
N ALA A 83 -3.68 -2.69 14.41
CA ALA A 83 -2.62 -3.68 14.19
C ALA A 83 -1.42 -3.14 13.39
N ARG A 84 -1.65 -2.26 12.40
CA ARG A 84 -0.57 -1.64 11.61
C ARG A 84 0.20 -0.58 12.40
N LEU A 85 -0.43 0.10 13.35
CA LEU A 85 0.22 1.00 14.29
C LEU A 85 1.02 0.23 15.36
N ASP A 86 0.45 -0.84 15.93
CA ASP A 86 1.13 -1.69 16.92
C ASP A 86 2.36 -2.40 16.35
N LEU A 87 2.29 -2.87 15.10
CA LEU A 87 3.46 -3.41 14.39
C LEU A 87 4.56 -2.36 14.20
N ALA A 88 4.20 -1.13 13.84
CA ALA A 88 5.16 -0.03 13.71
C ALA A 88 5.73 0.41 15.08
N ALA A 89 4.93 0.38 16.14
CA ALA A 89 5.39 0.62 17.51
C ALA A 89 6.37 -0.47 17.97
N THR A 90 6.05 -1.74 17.72
CA THR A 90 6.90 -2.91 18.02
C THR A 90 8.22 -2.86 17.23
N ALA A 91 8.18 -2.38 15.99
CA ALA A 91 9.38 -2.15 15.16
C ALA A 91 10.16 -0.86 15.54
N ASN A 92 9.72 -0.14 16.59
CA ASN A 92 10.27 1.15 17.03
C ASN A 92 10.29 2.24 15.93
N THR A 93 9.34 2.17 15.00
CA THR A 93 9.23 3.05 13.82
C THR A 93 7.92 3.83 13.74
N LEU A 94 6.97 3.64 14.67
CA LEU A 94 5.63 4.25 14.70
C LEU A 94 5.57 5.69 14.18
N THR A 95 6.36 6.61 14.77
CA THR A 95 6.34 8.03 14.40
C THR A 95 6.82 8.26 12.97
N MET A 96 7.90 7.58 12.56
CA MET A 96 8.45 7.64 11.20
C MET A 96 7.54 6.97 10.17
N ALA A 97 6.83 5.91 10.56
CA ALA A 97 5.87 5.19 9.72
C ALA A 97 4.65 6.05 9.40
N VAL A 98 4.06 6.69 10.43
CA VAL A 98 2.94 7.62 10.30
C VAL A 98 3.36 8.88 9.52
N ASP A 99 4.54 9.45 9.81
CA ASP A 99 5.07 10.61 9.09
C ASP A 99 5.39 10.31 7.61
N ALA A 100 5.91 9.12 7.31
CA ALA A 100 6.12 8.68 5.93
C ALA A 100 4.79 8.51 5.19
N ALA A 101 3.78 7.91 5.82
CA ALA A 101 2.45 7.73 5.23
C ALA A 101 1.76 9.08 4.96
N GLU A 102 1.92 10.06 5.86
CA GLU A 102 1.44 11.44 5.71
C GLU A 102 2.18 12.14 4.56
N SER A 103 3.52 12.08 4.57
CA SER A 103 4.39 12.75 3.60
C SER A 103 4.18 12.27 2.16
N ILE A 104 3.92 10.98 1.94
CA ILE A 104 3.56 10.48 0.62
C ILE A 104 2.08 10.74 0.27
N GLN A 105 1.24 11.14 1.23
CA GLN A 105 -0.22 11.20 1.15
C GLN A 105 -0.82 9.83 0.78
N ALA A 106 -0.63 8.83 1.64
CA ALA A 106 -1.05 7.45 1.39
C ALA A 106 -2.57 7.32 1.15
N ALA A 107 -2.95 6.96 -0.07
CA ALA A 107 -4.34 7.07 -0.55
C ALA A 107 -5.25 5.89 -0.19
N ASN A 108 -4.72 4.84 0.44
CA ASN A 108 -5.42 3.59 0.78
C ASN A 108 -4.57 2.75 1.77
N SER A 109 -5.15 1.68 2.30
CA SER A 109 -4.49 0.78 3.28
C SER A 109 -3.19 0.14 2.77
N LEU A 110 -3.10 -0.22 1.48
CA LEU A 110 -1.88 -0.78 0.89
C LEU A 110 -0.75 0.25 0.82
N GLU A 111 -1.06 1.50 0.46
CA GLU A 111 -0.08 2.59 0.47
C GLU A 111 0.43 2.89 1.89
N ARG A 112 -0.43 2.79 2.92
CA ARG A 112 -0.02 2.93 4.34
C ARG A 112 0.88 1.79 4.78
N MET A 113 0.52 0.54 4.48
CA MET A 113 1.36 -0.62 4.77
C MET A 113 2.74 -0.49 4.10
N LEU A 114 2.78 -0.06 2.85
CA LEU A 114 4.03 0.16 2.12
C LEU A 114 4.86 1.31 2.74
N ALA A 115 4.22 2.41 3.17
CA ALA A 115 4.89 3.49 3.88
C ALA A 115 5.49 3.03 5.23
N HIS A 116 4.75 2.26 6.02
CA HIS A 116 5.20 1.73 7.30
C HIS A 116 6.36 0.74 7.13
N GLN A 117 6.29 -0.11 6.09
CA GLN A 117 7.37 -1.01 5.71
C GLN A 117 8.62 -0.24 5.24
N MET A 118 8.45 0.82 4.45
CA MET A 118 9.56 1.69 4.00
C MET A 118 10.22 2.41 5.19
N ALA A 119 9.45 3.01 6.10
CA ALA A 119 9.99 3.63 7.30
C ALA A 119 10.79 2.62 8.15
N THR A 120 10.28 1.40 8.28
CA THR A 120 10.97 0.31 9.01
C THR A 120 12.25 -0.15 8.30
N ALA A 121 12.23 -0.27 6.97
CA ALA A 121 13.43 -0.56 6.18
C ALA A 121 14.47 0.56 6.29
N HIS A 122 14.06 1.83 6.27
CA HIS A 122 14.96 2.97 6.46
C HIS A 122 15.58 2.96 7.86
N HIS A 123 14.78 2.78 8.91
CA HIS A 123 15.27 2.67 10.29
C HIS A 123 16.33 1.55 10.42
N LEU A 124 16.00 0.34 9.98
CA LEU A 124 16.92 -0.79 10.00
C LEU A 124 18.18 -0.52 9.16
N ALA A 125 18.07 0.10 8.00
CA ALA A 125 19.21 0.48 7.18
C ALA A 125 20.18 1.40 7.94
N MET A 126 19.65 2.46 8.56
CA MET A 126 20.45 3.45 9.29
C MET A 126 21.06 2.85 10.57
N THR A 127 20.31 2.02 11.31
CA THR A 127 20.85 1.32 12.49
C THR A 127 21.93 0.31 12.13
N MET A 128 21.78 -0.45 11.05
CA MET A 128 22.82 -1.38 10.61
C MET A 128 24.04 -0.65 10.04
N ALA A 129 23.87 0.48 9.35
CA ALA A 129 24.98 1.32 8.90
C ALA A 129 25.76 1.91 10.10
N ALA A 130 25.08 2.36 11.15
CA ALA A 130 25.72 2.81 12.38
C ALA A 130 26.55 1.68 13.04
N LYS A 131 25.95 0.49 13.22
CA LYS A 131 26.68 -0.68 13.74
C LYS A 131 27.87 -1.09 12.89
N ALA A 132 27.78 -0.95 11.56
CA ALA A 132 28.91 -1.19 10.67
C ALA A 132 30.08 -0.24 10.95
N ASN A 133 29.79 1.05 11.20
CA ASN A 133 30.80 2.03 11.61
C ASN A 133 31.40 1.71 12.98
N ASP A 134 30.60 1.28 13.97
CA ASP A 134 31.08 0.89 15.30
C ASP A 134 32.09 -0.28 15.22
N PHE A 135 31.77 -1.31 14.42
CA PHE A 135 32.69 -2.43 14.17
C PHE A 135 33.92 -1.99 13.38
N ALA A 136 33.76 -1.15 12.36
CA ALA A 136 34.86 -0.63 11.54
C ALA A 136 35.86 0.21 12.35
N GLY A 137 35.38 1.02 13.30
CA GLY A 137 36.21 1.82 14.21
C GLY A 137 37.09 0.99 15.16
N GLY A 138 36.80 -0.31 15.32
CA GLY A 138 37.63 -1.24 16.06
C GLY A 138 38.85 -1.77 15.29
N ILE A 139 38.82 -1.70 13.96
CA ILE A 139 39.83 -2.27 13.05
C ILE A 139 41.07 -1.37 13.00
N LYS A 140 42.25 -1.92 13.32
CA LYS A 140 43.54 -1.21 13.32
C LYS A 140 44.48 -1.84 12.30
N SER A 141 45.10 -1.05 11.42
CA SER A 141 45.84 -1.59 10.25
C SER A 141 47.06 -2.47 10.55
N TRP A 142 47.46 -2.63 11.81
CA TRP A 142 48.62 -3.40 12.27
C TRP A 142 48.30 -4.49 13.32
N ASP A 143 47.03 -4.74 13.66
CA ASP A 143 46.65 -5.79 14.62
C ASP A 143 46.13 -7.06 13.92
N THR A 144 46.93 -8.12 13.93
CA THR A 144 46.60 -9.44 13.33
C THR A 144 45.74 -10.32 14.26
N THR A 145 45.31 -9.81 15.42
CA THR A 145 44.55 -10.60 16.40
C THR A 145 43.16 -11.00 15.87
N THR A 146 42.71 -12.21 16.21
CA THR A 146 41.39 -12.77 15.83
C THR A 146 40.21 -11.81 16.10
N ARG A 147 40.32 -10.95 17.13
CA ARG A 147 39.32 -9.92 17.46
C ARG A 147 39.06 -8.94 16.30
N GLN A 148 40.11 -8.55 15.58
CA GLN A 148 40.00 -7.65 14.43
C GLN A 148 39.32 -8.34 13.23
N GLN A 149 39.61 -9.62 13.02
CA GLN A 149 38.94 -10.40 11.96
C GLN A 149 37.43 -10.48 12.21
N VAL A 150 37.01 -10.72 13.46
CA VAL A 150 35.59 -10.70 13.85
C VAL A 150 34.96 -9.32 13.59
N GLN A 151 35.62 -8.24 13.98
CA GLN A 151 35.11 -6.87 13.74
C GLN A 151 34.97 -6.56 12.24
N SER A 152 35.94 -6.95 11.41
CA SER A 152 35.86 -6.78 9.96
C SER A 152 34.71 -7.56 9.33
N ILE A 153 34.49 -8.81 9.77
CA ILE A 153 33.37 -9.66 9.31
C ILE A 153 32.02 -9.05 9.71
N GLU A 154 31.86 -8.61 10.96
CA GLU A 154 30.60 -8.01 11.42
C GLU A 154 30.34 -6.64 10.77
N ALA A 155 31.36 -5.80 10.58
CA ALA A 155 31.24 -4.56 9.82
C ALA A 155 30.70 -4.81 8.41
N ALA A 156 31.27 -5.79 7.69
CA ALA A 156 30.82 -6.17 6.36
C ALA A 156 29.40 -6.75 6.34
N ARG A 157 29.03 -7.57 7.33
CA ARG A 157 27.67 -8.13 7.49
C ARG A 157 26.63 -7.04 7.71
N MET A 158 26.90 -6.10 8.62
CA MET A 158 26.01 -5.00 8.94
C MET A 158 25.88 -4.02 7.77
N ALA A 159 26.99 -3.66 7.10
CA ALA A 159 26.96 -2.84 5.89
C ALA A 159 26.16 -3.50 4.75
N GLY A 160 26.35 -4.81 4.52
CA GLY A 160 25.59 -5.56 3.52
C GLY A 160 24.09 -5.67 3.86
N ALA A 161 23.73 -5.78 5.14
CA ALA A 161 22.34 -5.73 5.59
C ALA A 161 21.72 -4.35 5.38
N ALA A 162 22.45 -3.27 5.71
CA ALA A 162 22.03 -1.90 5.47
C ALA A 162 21.75 -1.65 3.98
N ALA A 163 22.68 -2.04 3.09
CA ALA A 163 22.53 -1.87 1.65
C ALA A 163 21.26 -2.55 1.09
N ARG A 164 20.96 -3.78 1.52
CA ARG A 164 19.71 -4.49 1.12
C ARG A 164 18.44 -3.77 1.60
N MET A 165 18.47 -3.18 2.79
CA MET A 165 17.33 -2.41 3.31
C MET A 165 17.17 -1.07 2.57
N MET A 166 18.28 -0.42 2.19
CA MET A 166 18.26 0.77 1.33
C MET A 166 17.73 0.46 -0.08
N GLU A 167 18.09 -0.68 -0.68
CA GLU A 167 17.51 -1.13 -1.95
C GLU A 167 16.01 -1.40 -1.81
N THR A 168 15.60 -2.08 -0.74
CA THR A 168 14.18 -2.38 -0.45
C THR A 168 13.36 -1.10 -0.31
N TYR A 169 13.89 -0.07 0.37
CA TYR A 169 13.27 1.26 0.46
C TYR A 169 13.07 1.90 -0.92
N GLN A 170 14.12 1.94 -1.75
CA GLN A 170 14.06 2.51 -3.11
C GLN A 170 13.07 1.75 -4.01
N ARG A 171 13.04 0.41 -3.91
CA ARG A 171 12.06 -0.43 -4.60
C ARG A 171 10.63 -0.22 -4.10
N GLY A 172 10.46 0.14 -2.83
CA GLY A 172 9.19 0.58 -2.26
C GLY A 172 8.66 1.84 -2.96
N LEU A 173 9.51 2.85 -3.14
CA LEU A 173 9.14 4.09 -3.87
C LEU A 173 8.75 3.81 -5.32
N LEU A 174 9.50 2.98 -6.05
CA LEU A 174 9.14 2.55 -7.41
C LEU A 174 7.84 1.72 -7.45
N THR A 175 7.58 0.93 -6.41
CA THR A 175 6.31 0.19 -6.26
C THR A 175 5.14 1.15 -6.04
N LEU A 176 5.32 2.18 -5.21
CA LEU A 176 4.33 3.24 -4.97
C LEU A 176 4.03 4.04 -6.26
N GLU A 177 5.06 4.41 -7.04
CA GLU A 177 4.89 5.07 -8.33
C GLU A 177 4.06 4.21 -9.31
N ARG A 178 4.43 2.93 -9.46
CA ARG A 178 3.71 1.97 -10.31
C ARG A 178 2.28 1.75 -9.82
N LEU A 179 2.07 1.68 -8.51
CA LEU A 179 0.74 1.57 -7.91
C LEU A 179 -0.10 2.81 -8.27
N ARG A 180 0.46 4.02 -8.15
CA ARG A 180 -0.21 5.30 -8.45
C ARG A 180 -0.44 5.60 -9.92
N ASN A 181 0.41 5.08 -10.82
CA ASN A 181 0.27 5.23 -12.27
C ASN A 181 -0.43 4.02 -12.94
N GLY A 182 -0.62 2.91 -12.22
CA GLY A 182 -1.35 1.73 -12.70
C GLY A 182 -0.66 1.04 -13.88
N GLY A 183 0.67 1.05 -13.90
CA GLY A 183 1.48 0.53 -15.01
C GLY A 183 1.42 1.35 -16.30
N LYS A 184 0.70 2.48 -16.35
CA LYS A 184 0.60 3.33 -17.55
C LYS A 184 1.88 4.15 -17.73
N GLN A 185 2.66 3.84 -18.76
CA GLN A 185 3.76 4.68 -19.22
C GLN A 185 3.24 5.67 -20.28
N VAL A 186 3.21 6.96 -19.97
CA VAL A 186 2.83 8.01 -20.93
C VAL A 186 4.08 8.47 -21.67
N VAL A 187 4.25 8.02 -22.91
CA VAL A 187 5.35 8.46 -23.79
C VAL A 187 4.89 9.64 -24.62
N VAL A 188 5.40 10.84 -24.33
CA VAL A 188 5.13 12.05 -25.12
C VAL A 188 6.18 12.15 -26.22
N VAL A 189 5.83 11.72 -27.44
CA VAL A 189 6.70 11.85 -28.61
C VAL A 189 6.55 13.26 -29.18
N GLN A 190 7.59 14.11 -29.03
CA GLN A 190 7.54 15.50 -29.51
C GLN A 190 7.84 15.64 -31.01
N HIS A 191 8.67 14.77 -31.59
CA HIS A 191 9.04 14.82 -33.01
C HIS A 191 8.90 13.44 -33.64
N VAL A 192 8.11 13.35 -34.71
CA VAL A 192 7.99 12.15 -35.55
C VAL A 192 8.53 12.51 -36.93
N ALA A 193 9.76 12.08 -37.23
CA ALA A 193 10.33 12.22 -38.57
C ALA A 193 9.74 11.14 -39.48
N VAL A 194 8.73 11.49 -40.26
CA VAL A 194 8.15 10.62 -41.29
C VAL A 194 8.85 10.92 -42.62
N GLY A 195 9.65 9.98 -43.12
CA GLY A 195 10.20 10.05 -44.47
C GLY A 195 9.15 9.68 -45.54
N ASP A 196 9.40 10.06 -46.79
CA ASP A 196 8.48 9.78 -47.90
C ASP A 196 8.12 8.29 -47.99
N GLY A 197 6.82 7.99 -47.89
CA GLY A 197 6.27 6.63 -47.91
C GLY A 197 6.23 5.90 -46.56
N GLY A 198 6.75 6.50 -45.47
CA GLY A 198 6.59 5.95 -44.12
C GLY A 198 5.23 6.28 -43.50
N GLN A 199 4.66 5.38 -42.70
CA GLN A 199 3.49 5.67 -41.88
C GLN A 199 3.78 5.35 -40.41
N ALA A 200 3.82 6.38 -39.56
CA ALA A 200 3.93 6.22 -38.12
C ALA A 200 2.57 5.79 -37.53
N VAL A 201 2.38 4.48 -37.34
CA VAL A 201 1.16 3.93 -36.74
C VAL A 201 1.24 4.03 -35.21
N VAL A 202 0.56 5.02 -34.64
CA VAL A 202 0.36 5.14 -33.19
C VAL A 202 -0.93 4.44 -32.80
N ALA A 203 -0.83 3.24 -32.22
CA ALA A 203 -1.97 2.50 -31.71
C ALA A 203 -2.45 3.09 -30.36
N GLY A 204 -3.28 4.13 -30.41
CA GLY A 204 -3.88 4.75 -29.23
C GLY A 204 -4.96 5.77 -29.58
N THR A 205 -6.01 5.86 -28.75
CA THR A 205 -7.11 6.83 -28.93
C THR A 205 -6.62 8.26 -28.69
N MET A 206 -6.54 9.06 -29.76
CA MET A 206 -6.22 10.49 -29.67
C MET A 206 -7.48 11.29 -29.30
N ASN A 207 -7.49 11.90 -28.12
CA ASN A 207 -8.39 13.01 -27.83
C ASN A 207 -7.81 14.27 -28.48
N GLN A 208 -8.30 14.62 -29.67
CA GLN A 208 -7.88 15.81 -30.40
C GLN A 208 -8.48 17.06 -29.72
N GLY A 209 -7.63 17.87 -29.07
CA GLY A 209 -8.05 19.11 -28.44
C GLY A 209 -8.40 20.18 -29.47
N GLU A 210 -9.55 20.83 -29.32
CA GLU A 210 -9.96 21.95 -30.18
C GLU A 210 -9.01 23.14 -30.02
N GLY A 211 -8.27 23.45 -31.09
CA GLY A 211 -7.52 24.69 -31.19
C GLY A 211 -8.45 25.87 -31.43
N ARG A 212 -8.54 26.79 -30.47
CA ARG A 212 -9.12 28.12 -30.71
C ARG A 212 -8.29 28.86 -31.77
N LYS A 213 -8.99 29.53 -32.70
CA LYS A 213 -8.43 30.58 -33.56
C LYS A 213 -8.20 31.86 -32.77
#